data_AF-A0A8W8JFK5-F1
#
_entry.id   AF-A0A8W8JFK5-F1
#
_cell.length_a   1.000
_cell.length_b   1.000
_cell.length_c   1.000
_cell.angle_alpha   90.00
_cell.angle_beta   90.00
_cell.angle_gamma   90.00
#
_symmetry.space_group_name_H-M   'P 1'
#
loop_
_entity.id
_entity.type
_entity.pdbx_description
1 polymer ?
#
loop_
_entity_poly.entity_id
_entity_poly.type
_entity_poly.pdbx_seq_one_letter_code
_entity_poly.pdbx_strand_id
1 'polypeptide(L)'
;MAPRKGKKEQAEQIVLGPQVKEGENVFGVAHIFASFNDTFVHVTDLSGKETIARITGGMKVKADRDEASPYAAMLAAQDVAEKCKTLGITALHIKLRATGGNRTKTPGPGAQSALRALARSGMKIGRIGM
;
A
#
# COMPACT_ATOMS: atom_id res chain seq x y z
N MET A 1 32.27 36.35 -3.08
CA MET A 1 31.49 36.01 -1.88
C MET A 1 30.69 34.75 -2.19
N ALA A 2 31.13 33.57 -1.74
CA ALA A 2 30.47 32.30 -2.05
C ALA A 2 29.26 32.09 -1.13
N PRO A 3 28.10 31.63 -1.63
CA PRO A 3 26.93 31.41 -0.79
C PRO A 3 27.18 30.23 0.16
N ARG A 4 27.01 30.49 1.46
CA ARG A 4 27.06 29.48 2.52
C ARG A 4 26.00 28.42 2.23
N LYS A 5 26.42 27.18 1.96
CA LYS A 5 25.54 26.00 1.95
C LYS A 5 24.90 25.89 3.34
N GLY A 6 23.64 26.26 3.45
CA GLY A 6 22.84 26.00 4.64
C GLY A 6 22.81 24.50 4.91
N LYS A 7 23.20 24.11 6.12
CA LYS A 7 22.99 22.75 6.61
C LYS A 7 21.48 22.50 6.57
N LYS A 8 21.02 21.58 5.73
CA LYS A 8 19.66 21.05 5.81
C LYS A 8 19.56 20.34 7.16
N GLU A 9 18.79 20.91 8.08
CA GLU A 9 18.40 20.25 9.32
C GLU A 9 17.71 18.94 8.93
N GLN A 10 18.34 17.82 9.29
CA GLN A 10 17.72 16.51 9.21
C GLN A 10 16.66 16.50 10.30
N ALA A 11 15.39 16.67 9.92
CA ALA A 11 14.28 16.49 10.83
C ALA A 11 14.38 15.10 11.45
N GLU A 12 14.48 15.02 12.78
CA GLU A 12 14.43 13.75 13.52
C GLU A 12 13.18 12.98 13.09
N GLN A 13 13.37 11.83 12.45
CA GLN A 13 12.26 10.93 12.15
C GLN A 13 11.84 10.29 13.47
N ILE A 14 10.83 10.88 14.11
CA ILE A 14 10.13 10.26 15.23
C ILE A 14 9.37 9.04 14.67
N VAL A 15 9.95 7.85 14.85
CA VAL A 15 9.32 6.60 14.44
C VAL A 15 8.29 6.22 15.51
N LEU A 16 7.01 6.49 15.21
CA LEU A 16 5.86 6.16 16.08
C LEU A 16 5.48 4.66 16.06
N GLY A 17 6.30 3.82 15.43
CA GLY A 17 6.04 2.39 15.26
C GLY A 17 6.29 1.57 16.53
N PRO A 18 5.75 0.34 16.59
CA PRO A 18 6.01 -0.58 17.70
C PRO A 18 7.51 -0.88 17.83
N GLN A 19 8.00 -0.97 19.08
CA GLN A 19 9.36 -1.41 19.36
C GLN A 19 9.44 -2.93 19.25
N VAL A 20 9.90 -3.40 18.10
CA VAL A 20 10.05 -4.82 17.77
C VAL A 20 11.51 -5.23 17.86
N LYS A 21 11.78 -6.46 18.30
CA LYS A 21 13.12 -7.05 18.28
C LYS A 21 13.53 -7.39 16.84
N GLU A 22 14.84 -7.36 16.57
CA GLU A 22 15.38 -7.78 15.28
C GLU A 22 14.98 -9.23 14.98
N GLY A 23 14.21 -9.42 13.90
CA GLY A 23 13.71 -10.72 13.46
C GLY A 23 12.19 -10.88 13.55
N GLU A 24 11.50 -10.06 14.33
CA GLU A 24 10.04 -10.07 14.41
C GLU A 24 9.41 -9.20 13.31
N ASN A 25 8.34 -9.73 12.70
CA ASN A 25 7.59 -8.99 11.68
C ASN A 25 6.34 -8.38 12.30
N VAL A 26 6.10 -7.11 12.01
CA VAL A 26 4.85 -6.41 12.36
C VAL A 26 3.89 -6.63 11.21
N PHE A 27 2.81 -7.35 11.48
CA PHE A 27 1.81 -7.70 10.48
C PHE A 27 0.68 -6.66 10.42
N GLY A 28 0.39 -6.20 9.21
CA GLY A 28 -0.87 -5.52 8.87
C GLY A 28 -1.70 -6.34 7.90
N VAL A 29 -2.88 -5.84 7.56
CA VAL A 29 -3.76 -6.42 6.53
C VAL A 29 -3.95 -5.44 5.38
N ALA A 30 -3.48 -5.82 4.20
CA ALA A 30 -3.69 -5.12 2.94
C ALA A 30 -4.96 -5.63 2.26
N HIS A 31 -6.01 -4.82 2.34
CA HIS A 31 -7.24 -4.96 1.59
C HIS A 31 -7.04 -4.38 0.19
N ILE A 32 -6.92 -5.25 -0.80
CA ILE A 32 -6.81 -4.88 -2.20
C ILE A 32 -8.18 -5.04 -2.82
N PHE A 33 -8.86 -3.94 -3.11
CA PHE A 33 -10.12 -3.98 -3.86
C PHE A 33 -9.82 -3.65 -5.32
N ALA A 34 -9.97 -4.65 -6.19
CA ALA A 34 -9.71 -4.51 -7.62
C ALA A 34 -11.02 -4.63 -8.39
N SER A 35 -11.51 -3.50 -8.88
CA SER A 35 -12.65 -3.41 -9.78
C SER A 35 -12.19 -3.11 -11.21
N PHE A 36 -13.13 -3.13 -12.15
CA PHE A 36 -12.85 -2.74 -13.54
C PHE A 36 -12.74 -1.23 -13.74
N ASN A 37 -13.12 -0.43 -12.74
CA ASN A 37 -13.11 1.03 -12.83
C ASN A 37 -11.99 1.65 -12.00
N ASP A 38 -11.65 1.06 -10.85
CA ASP A 38 -10.55 1.54 -10.00
C ASP A 38 -9.96 0.41 -9.14
N THR A 39 -8.77 0.67 -8.59
CA THR A 39 -8.07 -0.21 -7.66
C THR A 39 -7.75 0.50 -6.36
N PHE A 40 -8.04 -0.13 -5.24
CA PHE A 40 -7.80 0.41 -3.92
C PHE A 40 -6.77 -0.45 -3.22
N VAL A 41 -5.78 0.20 -2.63
CA VAL A 41 -4.81 -0.42 -1.73
C VAL A 41 -5.01 0.19 -0.36
N HIS A 42 -5.59 -0.59 0.54
CA HIS A 42 -5.94 -0.15 1.88
C HIS A 42 -5.29 -1.04 2.92
N VAL A 43 -4.37 -0.49 3.70
CA VAL A 43 -3.68 -1.20 4.78
C VAL A 43 -4.29 -0.82 6.12
N THR A 44 -4.55 -1.84 6.91
CA THR A 44 -5.15 -1.76 8.25
C THR A 44 -4.36 -2.59 9.24
N ASP A 45 -4.70 -2.46 10.52
CA ASP A 45 -4.26 -3.36 11.58
C ASP A 45 -4.86 -4.78 11.43
N LEU A 46 -4.47 -5.71 12.30
CA LEU A 46 -4.96 -7.09 12.27
C LEU A 46 -6.48 -7.19 12.51
N SER A 47 -7.07 -6.29 13.30
CA SER A 47 -8.51 -6.21 13.51
C SER A 47 -9.25 -5.66 12.28
N GLY A 48 -8.58 -4.93 11.40
CA GLY A 48 -9.19 -4.22 10.28
C GLY A 48 -9.99 -2.98 10.67
N LYS A 49 -9.80 -2.46 11.90
CA LYS A 49 -10.53 -1.28 12.41
C LYS A 49 -9.75 0.00 12.16
N GLU A 50 -8.45 -0.03 12.43
CA GLU A 50 -7.58 1.13 12.28
C GLU A 50 -6.92 1.13 10.91
N THR A 51 -7.06 2.25 10.22
CA THR A 51 -6.48 2.44 8.90
C THR A 51 -5.12 3.09 9.02
N ILE A 52 -4.14 2.46 8.39
CA ILE A 52 -2.74 2.89 8.39
C ILE A 52 -2.49 3.74 7.15
N ALA A 53 -2.85 3.20 5.98
CA ALA A 53 -2.70 3.89 4.71
C ALA A 53 -3.80 3.45 3.75
N ARG A 54 -4.37 4.40 3.01
CA ARG A 54 -5.35 4.14 1.96
C ARG A 54 -5.03 4.99 0.76
N ILE A 55 -4.76 4.36 -0.37
CA ILE A 55 -4.46 5.01 -1.65
C ILE A 55 -5.17 4.24 -2.76
N THR A 56 -5.73 4.96 -3.72
CA THR A 56 -6.40 4.37 -4.89
C THR A 56 -5.61 4.65 -6.17
N GLY A 57 -5.93 3.92 -7.23
CA GLY A 57 -5.38 4.14 -8.57
C GLY A 57 -5.73 5.53 -9.09
N GLY A 58 -6.99 5.96 -8.91
CA GLY A 58 -7.44 7.31 -9.26
C GLY A 58 -6.72 8.45 -8.52
N MET A 59 -6.15 8.22 -7.34
CA MET A 59 -5.30 9.25 -6.68
C MET A 59 -3.95 9.45 -7.39
N LYS A 60 -3.49 8.49 -8.19
CA LYS A 60 -2.19 8.52 -8.87
C LYS A 60 -2.27 8.96 -10.31
N VAL A 61 -3.44 8.85 -10.93
CA VAL A 61 -3.62 9.13 -12.36
C VAL A 61 -4.72 10.18 -12.52
N LYS A 62 -4.52 11.15 -13.41
CA LYS A 62 -5.47 12.24 -13.65
C LYS A 62 -6.58 11.91 -14.66
N ALA A 63 -6.47 10.76 -15.32
CA ALA A 63 -7.39 10.34 -16.37
C ALA A 63 -8.31 9.24 -15.84
N ASP A 64 -9.62 9.50 -15.88
CA ASP A 64 -10.65 8.61 -15.31
C ASP A 64 -10.64 7.20 -15.92
N ARG A 65 -10.24 7.07 -17.18
CA ARG A 65 -10.14 5.76 -17.87
C ARG A 65 -8.99 4.89 -17.36
N ASP A 66 -7.98 5.50 -16.75
CA ASP A 66 -6.72 4.85 -16.40
C ASP A 66 -6.65 4.53 -14.89
N GLU A 67 -7.72 4.79 -14.13
CA GLU A 67 -7.80 4.52 -12.69
C GLU A 67 -7.69 3.02 -12.35
N ALA A 68 -8.32 2.15 -13.15
CA ALA A 68 -8.19 0.70 -13.03
C ALA A 68 -6.87 0.14 -13.57
N SER A 69 -6.05 0.97 -14.22
CA SER A 69 -4.90 0.48 -14.98
C SER A 69 -3.89 -0.23 -14.08
N PRO A 70 -3.21 -1.27 -14.60
CA PRO A 70 -2.12 -1.94 -13.88
C PRO A 70 -1.04 -0.98 -13.37
N TYR A 71 -0.80 0.10 -14.11
CA TYR A 71 0.19 1.12 -13.77
C TYR A 71 -0.25 1.98 -12.59
N ALA A 72 -1.51 2.42 -12.57
CA ALA A 72 -2.09 3.16 -11.44
C ALA A 72 -2.01 2.35 -10.14
N ALA A 73 -2.39 1.06 -10.21
CA ALA A 73 -2.36 0.14 -9.09
C ALA A 73 -0.94 -0.07 -8.53
N MET A 74 0.07 -0.13 -9.41
CA MET A 74 1.47 -0.27 -9.03
C MET A 74 1.95 0.97 -8.24
N LEU A 75 1.67 2.17 -8.75
CA LEU A 75 2.04 3.43 -8.08
C LEU A 75 1.35 3.57 -6.72
N ALA A 76 0.07 3.22 -6.64
CA ALA A 76 -0.67 3.26 -5.38
C ALA A 76 -0.07 2.30 -4.33
N ALA A 77 0.30 1.09 -4.74
CA ALA A 77 0.94 0.11 -3.88
C ALA A 77 2.33 0.53 -3.39
N GLN A 78 3.12 1.20 -4.23
CA GLN A 78 4.45 1.71 -3.84
C GLN A 78 4.33 2.76 -2.72
N ASP A 79 3.46 3.75 -2.90
CA ASP A 79 3.24 4.79 -1.89
C ASP A 79 2.69 4.23 -0.58
N VAL A 80 1.81 3.24 -0.65
CA VAL A 80 1.30 2.56 0.56
C VAL A 80 2.45 1.84 1.27
N ALA A 81 3.31 1.13 0.55
CA ALA A 81 4.44 0.44 1.14
C ALA A 81 5.42 1.39 1.83
N GLU A 82 5.68 2.56 1.23
CA GLU A 82 6.52 3.61 1.86
C GLU A 82 5.91 4.10 3.17
N LYS A 83 4.61 4.43 3.20
CA LYS A 83 3.92 4.84 4.42
C LYS A 83 3.89 3.75 5.49
N CYS A 84 3.77 2.49 5.07
CA CYS A 84 3.81 1.35 6.00
C CYS A 84 5.19 1.22 6.66
N LYS A 85 6.28 1.43 5.90
CA LYS A 85 7.65 1.39 6.42
C LYS A 85 7.92 2.49 7.43
N THR A 86 7.43 3.71 7.20
CA THR A 86 7.60 4.82 8.16
C THR A 86 6.91 4.56 9.49
N LEU A 87 5.87 3.72 9.49
CA LEU A 87 5.12 3.31 10.68
C LEU A 87 5.60 1.98 11.29
N GLY A 88 6.68 1.39 10.76
CA GLY A 88 7.29 0.16 11.30
C GLY A 88 6.59 -1.14 10.91
N ILE A 89 5.71 -1.13 9.90
CA ILE A 89 5.06 -2.35 9.40
C ILE A 89 5.98 -3.03 8.41
N THR A 90 6.28 -4.30 8.65
CA THR A 90 7.25 -5.07 7.86
C THR A 90 6.61 -6.20 7.05
N ALA A 91 5.44 -6.69 7.47
CA ALA A 91 4.70 -7.74 6.79
C ALA A 91 3.22 -7.40 6.59
N LEU A 92 2.64 -7.93 5.52
CA LEU A 92 1.23 -7.71 5.17
C LEU A 92 0.54 -9.03 4.81
N HIS A 93 -0.60 -9.28 5.43
CA HIS A 93 -1.59 -10.22 4.94
C HIS A 93 -2.37 -9.59 3.80
N ILE A 94 -2.66 -10.35 2.75
CA ILE A 94 -3.39 -9.83 1.60
C ILE A 94 -4.81 -10.35 1.63
N LYS A 95 -5.79 -9.46 1.51
CA LYS A 95 -7.19 -9.78 1.24
C LYS A 95 -7.57 -9.17 -0.11
N LEU A 96 -7.63 -10.00 -1.14
CA LEU A 96 -7.98 -9.57 -2.49
C LEU A 96 -9.50 -9.65 -2.68
N ARG A 97 -10.14 -8.53 -3.02
CA ARG A 97 -11.58 -8.44 -3.21
C ARG A 97 -11.92 -7.93 -4.61
N ALA A 98 -12.82 -8.62 -5.30
CA ALA A 98 -13.48 -8.12 -6.51
C ALA A 98 -14.77 -7.35 -6.16
N THR A 99 -15.48 -6.81 -7.16
CA THR A 99 -16.73 -6.07 -6.95
C THR A 99 -17.80 -6.92 -6.25
N GLY A 100 -17.92 -8.19 -6.62
CA GLY A 100 -18.77 -9.18 -5.93
C GLY A 100 -20.27 -8.86 -5.96
N GLY A 101 -21.03 -9.55 -5.09
CA GLY A 101 -22.50 -9.47 -5.07
C GLY A 101 -23.12 -9.95 -6.38
N ASN A 102 -24.00 -9.12 -6.96
CA ASN A 102 -24.64 -9.39 -8.26
C ASN A 102 -23.76 -9.00 -9.46
N ARG A 103 -22.55 -8.47 -9.20
CA ARG A 103 -21.59 -8.04 -10.24
C ARG A 103 -20.49 -9.10 -10.43
N THR A 104 -19.46 -8.73 -11.19
CA THR A 104 -18.32 -9.58 -11.47
C THR A 104 -17.56 -9.98 -10.20
N LYS A 105 -17.35 -11.29 -10.04
CA LYS A 105 -16.51 -11.88 -8.99
C LYS A 105 -15.04 -11.96 -9.40
N THR A 106 -14.73 -11.72 -10.67
CA THR A 106 -13.36 -11.66 -11.20
C THR A 106 -12.70 -10.35 -10.75
N PRO A 107 -11.51 -10.42 -10.12
CA PRO A 107 -10.75 -9.22 -9.78
C PRO A 107 -10.37 -8.41 -11.03
N GLY A 108 -10.38 -7.08 -10.89
CA GLY A 108 -9.97 -6.17 -11.96
C GLY A 108 -8.48 -6.24 -12.32
N PRO A 109 -8.07 -5.55 -13.39
CA PRO A 109 -6.73 -5.67 -13.98
C PRO A 109 -5.59 -5.20 -13.05
N GLY A 110 -5.84 -4.29 -12.11
CA GLY A 110 -4.83 -3.83 -11.17
C GLY A 110 -4.55 -4.77 -9.97
N ALA A 111 -5.31 -5.87 -9.81
CA ALA A 111 -5.15 -6.81 -8.69
C ALA A 111 -3.72 -7.39 -8.59
N GLN A 112 -3.25 -8.01 -9.67
CA GLN A 112 -1.94 -8.65 -9.72
C GLN A 112 -0.82 -7.64 -9.59
N SER A 113 -0.96 -6.48 -10.24
CA SER A 113 0.05 -5.43 -10.25
C SER A 113 0.26 -4.81 -8.88
N ALA A 114 -0.83 -4.53 -8.14
CA ALA A 114 -0.74 -4.04 -6.76
C ALA A 114 -0.02 -5.06 -5.85
N LEU A 115 -0.39 -6.34 -5.92
CA LEU A 115 0.23 -7.40 -5.12
C LEU A 115 1.72 -7.53 -5.42
N ARG A 116 2.10 -7.55 -6.70
CA ARG A 116 3.49 -7.65 -7.14
C ARG A 116 4.30 -6.42 -6.72
N ALA A 117 3.71 -5.24 -6.79
CA ALA A 117 4.34 -3.99 -6.38
C ALA A 117 4.62 -3.97 -4.87
N LEU A 118 3.66 -4.37 -4.02
CA LEU A 118 3.87 -4.48 -2.57
C LEU A 118 5.05 -5.41 -2.23
N ALA A 119 5.12 -6.59 -2.87
CA ALA A 119 6.22 -7.53 -2.68
C ALA A 119 7.57 -6.94 -3.13
N ARG A 120 7.61 -6.26 -4.30
CA ARG A 120 8.82 -5.64 -4.83
C ARG A 120 9.29 -4.45 -4.02
N SER A 121 8.38 -3.74 -3.36
CA SER A 121 8.70 -2.65 -2.43
C SER A 121 9.30 -3.15 -1.10
N GLY A 122 9.53 -4.45 -0.92
CA GLY A 122 10.20 -5.00 0.26
C GLY A 122 9.28 -5.28 1.44
N MET A 123 7.96 -5.30 1.23
CA MET A 123 7.02 -5.80 2.24
C MET A 123 7.01 -7.32 2.21
N LYS A 124 7.11 -7.96 3.38
CA LYS A 124 6.97 -9.42 3.48
C LYS A 124 5.50 -9.80 3.29
N ILE A 125 5.23 -10.67 2.32
CA ILE A 125 3.86 -11.15 2.07
C ILE A 125 3.57 -12.34 2.98
N GLY A 126 2.53 -12.21 3.80
CA GLY A 126 2.02 -13.30 4.63
C GLY A 126 0.95 -14.12 3.90
N ARG A 127 -0.08 -14.53 4.64
CA ARG A 127 -1.24 -15.23 4.08
C ARG A 127 -1.99 -14.37 3.06
N ILE A 128 -2.30 -14.96 1.91
CA ILE A 128 -3.16 -14.39 0.88
C ILE A 128 -4.54 -15.05 1.00
N GLY A 129 -5.58 -14.24 1.16
CA GLY A 129 -6.98 -14.63 1.16
C GLY A 129 -7.76 -13.88 0.06
N MET A 130 -8.85 -14.49 -0.38
CA MET A 130 -9.82 -13.92 -1.32
C MET A 130 -11.11 -13.56 -0.59
#